data_AF-A0A7S3GQN2-F1
#
_entry.id   AF-A0A7S3GQN2-F1
#
_cell.length_a   1.000
_cell.length_b   1.000
_cell.length_c   1.000
_cell.angle_alpha   90.00
_cell.angle_beta   90.00
_cell.angle_gamma   90.00
#
_symmetry.space_group_name_H-M   'P 1'
#
loop_
_entity.id
_entity.type
_entity.pdbx_description
1 polymer ?
#
loop_
_entity_poly.entity_id
_entity_poly.type
_entity_poly.pdbx_seq_one_letter_code
_entity_poly.pdbx_strand_id
1 'polypeptide(L)'
;VGFNWFISSQPHPQKIVIAGNHEVTLQPDFYQTNGRRFHPRLFRTEGFEPLKYSQKCRDAVCLSEPPTYTYLQDSSTVIDPPLADNTISSPGIEVYGAPWQPAFCNWAFNLLPGSELKEKWDLIP
;
A
#
# COMPACT_ATOMS: atom_id res chain seq x y z
N VAL A 1 -10.73 12.71 -10.99
CA VAL A 1 -9.86 11.66 -11.59
C VAL A 1 -9.28 10.85 -10.44
N GLY A 2 -9.40 9.52 -10.46
CA GLY A 2 -9.05 8.66 -9.30
C GLY A 2 -7.79 7.82 -9.51
N PHE A 3 -7.20 7.32 -8.43
CA PHE A 3 -5.98 6.49 -8.44
C PHE A 3 -6.07 5.30 -9.41
N ASN A 4 -7.14 4.50 -9.33
CA ASN A 4 -7.31 3.32 -10.19
C ASN A 4 -7.34 3.66 -11.69
N TRP A 5 -7.92 4.81 -12.06
CA TRP A 5 -7.86 5.28 -13.45
C TRP A 5 -6.43 5.66 -13.86
N PHE A 6 -5.72 6.40 -12.99
CA PHE A 6 -4.37 6.87 -13.27
C PHE A 6 -3.38 5.70 -13.43
N ILE A 7 -3.38 4.75 -12.50
CA ILE A 7 -2.43 3.63 -12.53
C ILE A 7 -2.72 2.67 -13.69
N SER A 8 -4.00 2.50 -14.05
CA SER A 8 -4.41 1.65 -15.16
C SER A 8 -4.09 2.26 -16.53
N SER A 9 -4.00 3.59 -16.64
CA SER A 9 -3.65 4.26 -17.89
C SER A 9 -2.15 4.32 -18.18
N GLN A 10 -1.30 3.95 -17.22
CA GLN A 10 0.15 3.94 -17.43
C GLN A 10 0.57 2.79 -18.36
N PRO A 11 1.51 3.03 -19.30
CA PRO A 11 1.90 2.05 -20.32
C PRO A 11 2.84 0.94 -19.82
N HIS A 12 3.28 1.02 -18.56
CA HIS A 12 4.26 0.10 -17.99
C HIS A 12 3.66 -1.32 -17.87
N PRO A 13 4.40 -2.37 -18.26
CA PRO A 13 3.90 -3.74 -18.24
C PRO A 13 3.71 -4.28 -16.82
N GLN A 14 4.60 -3.89 -15.89
CA GLN A 14 4.51 -4.20 -14.47
C GLN A 14 4.50 -2.90 -13.68
N LYS A 15 3.65 -2.85 -12.66
CA LYS A 15 3.46 -1.70 -11.76
C LYS A 15 3.38 -2.22 -10.34
N ILE A 16 4.13 -1.59 -9.45
CA ILE A 16 4.16 -1.95 -8.03
C ILE A 16 3.68 -0.76 -7.23
N VAL A 17 2.84 -1.01 -6.24
CA VAL A 17 2.28 0.00 -5.35
C VAL A 17 2.59 -0.39 -3.92
N ILE A 18 3.11 0.56 -3.15
CA ILE A 18 3.35 0.43 -1.71
C ILE A 18 2.70 1.64 -1.06
N ALA A 19 1.97 1.43 0.04
CA ALA A 19 1.38 2.54 0.79
C ALA A 19 2.46 3.38 1.49
N GLY A 20 2.19 4.66 1.68
CA GLY A 20 2.94 5.54 2.57
C GLY A 20 2.11 5.95 3.79
N ASN A 21 2.68 6.82 4.62
CA ASN A 21 2.03 7.32 5.82
C ASN A 21 0.77 8.17 5.57
N HIS A 22 0.61 8.72 4.37
CA HIS A 22 -0.58 9.46 3.96
C HIS A 22 -1.79 8.58 3.64
N GLU A 23 -1.57 7.31 3.30
CA GLU A 23 -2.62 6.34 2.99
C GLU A 23 -3.27 5.80 4.28
N VAL A 24 -3.81 6.72 5.10
CA VAL A 24 -4.29 6.42 6.45
C VAL A 24 -5.42 5.41 6.49
N THR A 25 -6.20 5.30 5.42
CA THR A 25 -7.27 4.32 5.27
C THR A 25 -6.75 2.92 4.97
N LEU A 26 -5.47 2.75 4.63
CA LEU A 26 -4.86 1.45 4.35
C LEU A 26 -4.25 0.81 5.61
N GLN A 27 -4.16 1.50 6.75
CA GLN A 27 -3.84 0.89 8.05
C GLN A 27 -5.09 0.87 8.94
N PRO A 28 -5.83 -0.25 9.03
CA PRO A 28 -7.15 -0.31 9.67
C PRO A 28 -7.17 0.19 11.13
N ASP A 29 -6.24 -0.29 11.95
CA ASP A 29 -6.21 0.04 13.38
C ASP A 29 -5.90 1.53 13.61
N PHE A 30 -4.98 2.08 12.80
CA PHE A 30 -4.69 3.50 12.83
C PHE A 30 -5.90 4.32 12.38
N TYR A 31 -6.57 3.92 11.30
CA TYR A 31 -7.75 4.62 10.78
C TYR A 31 -8.94 4.58 11.74
N GLN A 32 -9.14 3.45 12.42
CA GLN A 32 -10.19 3.30 13.43
C GLN A 32 -10.05 4.37 14.52
N THR A 33 -8.82 4.59 14.98
CA THR A 33 -8.51 5.52 16.07
C THR A 33 -8.41 6.97 15.59
N ASN A 34 -7.77 7.21 14.45
CA ASN A 34 -7.38 8.55 14.00
C ASN A 34 -8.19 9.07 12.81
N GLY A 35 -9.02 8.24 12.16
CA GLY A 35 -9.68 8.58 10.90
C GLY A 35 -10.57 9.81 10.98
N ARG A 36 -11.18 10.10 12.15
CA ARG A 36 -11.99 11.32 12.37
C ARG A 36 -11.20 12.60 12.14
N ARG A 37 -9.89 12.58 12.40
CA ARG A 37 -8.99 13.72 12.18
C ARG A 37 -8.83 14.05 10.70
N PHE A 38 -8.80 13.03 9.85
CA PHE A 38 -8.58 13.17 8.41
C PHE A 38 -9.89 13.31 7.63
N HIS A 39 -10.94 12.61 8.07
CA HIS A 39 -12.23 12.56 7.39
C HIS A 39 -13.39 12.91 8.33
N PRO A 40 -13.39 14.09 8.99
CA PRO A 40 -14.36 14.43 10.03
C PRO A 40 -15.81 14.42 9.55
N ARG A 41 -16.05 14.61 8.25
CA ARG A 41 -17.41 14.56 7.66
C ARG A 41 -17.98 13.14 7.65
N LEU A 42 -17.16 12.13 7.33
CA LEU A 42 -17.60 10.72 7.31
C LEU A 42 -18.00 10.26 8.72
N PHE A 43 -17.24 10.69 9.74
CA PHE A 43 -17.49 10.34 11.14
C PHE A 43 -18.68 11.07 11.78
N ARG A 44 -19.31 12.01 11.06
CA ARG A 44 -20.59 12.64 11.47
C ARG A 44 -21.80 11.91 10.89
N THR A 45 -21.59 11.03 9.90
CA THR A 45 -22.66 10.26 9.29
C THR A 45 -23.08 9.14 10.23
N GLU A 46 -24.38 9.08 10.55
CA GLU A 46 -24.96 8.01 11.34
C GLU A 46 -24.72 6.65 10.66
N GLY A 47 -24.30 5.65 11.44
CA GLY A 47 -23.97 4.32 10.92
C GLY A 47 -22.64 4.22 10.16
N PHE A 48 -21.79 5.26 10.17
CA PHE A 48 -20.45 5.15 9.62
C PHE A 48 -19.56 4.24 10.48
N GLU A 49 -18.99 3.22 9.86
CA GLU A 49 -18.11 2.25 10.52
C GLU A 49 -16.68 2.36 9.97
N PRO A 50 -15.72 2.90 10.75
CA PRO A 50 -14.36 3.20 10.27
C PRO A 50 -13.62 1.98 9.71
N LEU A 51 -13.72 0.83 10.40
CA LEU A 51 -13.07 -0.40 9.95
C LEU A 51 -13.65 -0.90 8.63
N LYS A 52 -14.98 -0.88 8.47
CA LYS A 52 -15.62 -1.25 7.19
C LYS A 52 -15.20 -0.30 6.06
N TYR A 53 -15.06 0.99 6.35
CA TYR A 53 -14.59 1.95 5.36
C TYR A 53 -13.12 1.75 4.98
N SER A 54 -12.25 1.53 5.96
CA SER A 54 -10.84 1.18 5.73
C SER A 54 -10.71 -0.10 4.91
N GLN A 55 -11.50 -1.13 5.23
CA GLN A 55 -11.50 -2.38 4.46
C GLN A 55 -11.91 -2.15 3.01
N LYS A 56 -12.96 -1.36 2.74
CA LYS A 56 -13.34 -0.99 1.37
C LYS A 56 -12.22 -0.28 0.62
N CYS A 57 -11.49 0.62 1.27
CA CYS A 57 -10.31 1.27 0.67
C CYS A 57 -9.20 0.25 0.38
N ARG A 58 -8.96 -0.69 1.30
CA ARG A 58 -7.99 -1.77 1.10
C ARG A 58 -8.39 -2.68 -0.05
N ASP A 59 -9.65 -3.12 -0.11
CA ASP A 59 -10.14 -3.99 -1.18
C ASP A 59 -9.97 -3.30 -2.55
N ALA A 60 -10.28 -2.00 -2.64
CA ALA A 60 -10.11 -1.23 -3.87
C ALA A 60 -8.66 -1.10 -4.36
N VAL A 61 -7.68 -1.27 -3.45
CA VAL A 61 -6.23 -1.16 -3.75
C VAL A 61 -5.54 -2.52 -3.84
N CYS A 62 -5.93 -3.48 -2.99
CA CYS A 62 -5.26 -4.77 -2.85
C CYS A 62 -5.85 -5.84 -3.80
N LEU A 63 -7.09 -5.67 -4.27
CA LEU A 63 -7.83 -6.67 -5.05
C LEU A 63 -8.19 -6.15 -6.45
N SER A 64 -7.31 -5.37 -7.10
CA SER A 64 -7.59 -4.87 -8.46
C SER A 64 -7.81 -6.03 -9.43
N GLU A 65 -8.98 -6.09 -10.05
CA GLU A 65 -9.32 -7.04 -11.12
C GLU A 65 -9.73 -6.28 -12.41
N PRO A 66 -9.09 -6.54 -13.57
CA PRO A 66 -7.82 -7.26 -13.67
C PRO A 66 -6.71 -6.46 -12.97
N PRO A 67 -5.69 -7.12 -12.39
CA PRO A 67 -4.65 -6.43 -11.65
C PRO A 67 -3.83 -5.56 -12.60
N THR A 68 -4.07 -4.26 -12.55
CA THR A 68 -3.27 -3.29 -13.31
C THR A 68 -1.99 -2.93 -12.56
N TYR A 69 -1.79 -3.45 -11.35
CA TYR A 69 -0.57 -3.33 -10.54
C TYR A 69 -0.58 -4.40 -9.44
N THR A 70 0.57 -4.58 -8.79
CA THR A 70 0.74 -5.41 -7.59
C THR A 70 0.90 -4.51 -6.37
N TYR A 71 0.03 -4.66 -5.37
CA TYR A 71 0.19 -3.99 -4.08
C TYR A 71 1.07 -4.84 -3.15
N LEU A 72 2.07 -4.22 -2.51
CA LEU A 72 2.95 -4.88 -1.57
C LEU A 72 2.81 -4.28 -0.17
N GLN A 73 2.74 -5.16 0.83
CA GLN A 73 2.76 -4.81 2.24
C GLN A 73 3.34 -5.99 3.03
N ASP A 74 4.60 -5.86 3.42
CA ASP A 74 5.39 -6.95 4.01
C ASP A 74 5.45 -8.17 3.08
N SER A 75 5.60 -7.93 1.77
CA SER A 75 5.63 -8.96 0.73
C SER A 75 6.57 -8.59 -0.42
N SER A 76 7.06 -9.62 -1.14
CA SER A 76 7.88 -9.48 -2.33
C SER A 76 7.10 -9.72 -3.62
N THR A 77 7.60 -9.16 -4.72
CA THR A 77 7.30 -9.59 -6.09
C THR A 77 8.57 -9.52 -6.94
N VAL A 78 8.52 -10.07 -8.15
CA VAL A 78 9.64 -10.02 -9.11
C VAL A 78 9.24 -9.16 -10.30
N ILE A 79 10.08 -8.17 -10.63
CA ILE A 79 10.01 -7.49 -11.91
C ILE A 79 10.83 -8.31 -12.90
N ASP A 80 10.18 -8.82 -13.92
CA ASP A 80 10.85 -9.56 -14.98
C ASP A 80 11.51 -8.56 -15.94
N PRO A 81 12.71 -8.85 -16.46
CA PRO A 81 13.26 -8.01 -17.50
C PRO A 81 12.38 -8.08 -18.75
N PRO A 82 12.45 -7.06 -19.63
CA PRO A 82 11.82 -7.15 -20.93
C PRO A 82 12.28 -8.41 -21.67
N LEU A 83 11.32 -9.12 -22.28
CA LEU A 83 11.63 -10.22 -23.18
C LEU A 83 12.28 -9.64 -24.44
N ALA A 84 13.49 -10.08 -24.76
CA ALA A 84 13.97 -10.07 -26.14
C ALA A 84 13.48 -11.38 -26.76
N ASP A 85 12.96 -11.40 -28.00
CA ASP A 85 12.65 -12.63 -28.76
C ASP A 85 11.92 -13.80 -28.05
N ASN A 86 11.04 -13.51 -27.07
CA ASN A 86 10.39 -14.48 -26.17
C ASN A 86 11.34 -15.24 -25.22
N THR A 87 12.55 -14.73 -25.01
CA THR A 87 13.51 -15.22 -24.03
C THR A 87 13.77 -14.20 -22.91
N ILE A 88 13.96 -14.72 -21.70
CA ILE A 88 14.34 -13.92 -20.54
C ILE A 88 15.83 -13.57 -20.68
N SER A 89 16.14 -12.28 -20.77
CA SER A 89 17.50 -11.79 -21.01
C SER A 89 18.40 -11.81 -19.75
N SER A 90 17.82 -11.89 -18.55
CA SER A 90 18.53 -11.85 -17.26
C SER A 90 17.61 -12.31 -16.10
N PRO A 91 18.11 -12.64 -14.91
CA PRO A 91 17.23 -12.85 -13.75
C PRO A 91 16.44 -11.57 -13.42
N GLY A 92 15.19 -11.74 -12.99
CA GLY A 92 14.34 -10.63 -12.54
C GLY A 92 14.87 -9.94 -11.28
N ILE A 93 14.35 -8.74 -11.02
CA ILE A 93 14.66 -7.96 -9.82
C ILE A 93 13.59 -8.26 -8.78
N GLU A 94 13.99 -8.83 -7.63
CA GLU A 94 13.08 -8.95 -6.50
C GLU A 94 12.86 -7.57 -5.85
N VAL A 95 11.59 -7.25 -5.59
CA VAL A 95 11.15 -6.02 -4.93
C VAL A 95 10.35 -6.41 -3.70
N TYR A 96 10.89 -6.11 -2.52
CA TYR A 96 10.18 -6.20 -1.25
C TYR A 96 9.54 -4.86 -0.89
N GLY A 97 8.25 -4.87 -0.59
CA GLY A 97 7.50 -3.66 -0.25
C GLY A 97 7.01 -3.65 1.19
N ALA A 98 7.49 -2.68 1.97
CA ALA A 98 7.03 -2.42 3.34
C ALA A 98 6.69 -0.93 3.50
N PRO A 99 5.50 -0.58 4.04
CA PRO A 99 5.09 0.81 4.21
C PRO A 99 5.66 1.47 5.48
N TRP A 100 6.34 0.69 6.34
CA TRP A 100 6.76 1.09 7.68
C TRP A 100 7.92 2.08 7.67
N GLN A 101 7.75 3.20 8.39
CA GLN A 101 8.74 4.25 8.51
C GLN A 101 8.91 4.73 9.97
N PRO A 102 10.04 5.39 10.31
CA PRO A 102 10.18 6.07 11.58
C PRO A 102 9.06 7.08 11.78
N ALA A 103 8.54 7.17 13.00
CA ALA A 103 7.43 8.06 13.31
C ALA A 103 7.72 9.51 12.90
N PHE A 104 6.91 10.02 11.96
CA PHE A 104 6.88 11.40 11.53
C PHE A 104 5.43 11.86 11.39
N CYS A 105 5.03 12.86 12.17
CA CYS A 105 3.62 13.20 12.41
C CYS A 105 2.83 12.03 13.03
N ASN A 106 1.57 12.26 13.41
CA ASN A 106 0.68 11.19 13.87
C ASN A 106 -0.06 10.55 12.68
N TRP A 107 0.67 9.91 11.76
CA TRP A 107 0.15 9.35 10.50
C TRP A 107 0.28 7.82 10.44
N ALA A 108 -0.24 7.19 9.37
CA ALA A 108 -0.22 5.74 9.25
C ALA A 108 1.18 5.20 9.00
N PHE A 109 1.38 3.90 9.22
CA PHE A 109 2.61 3.15 9.02
C PHE A 109 3.84 3.75 9.72
N ASN A 110 3.61 4.55 10.76
CA ASN A 110 4.64 5.07 11.64
C ASN A 110 4.89 4.10 12.77
N LEU A 111 6.15 3.75 12.99
CA LEU A 111 6.62 3.02 14.16
C LEU A 111 7.65 3.87 14.91
N LEU A 112 7.66 3.77 16.23
CA LEU A 112 8.69 4.43 17.02
C LEU A 112 10.06 3.81 16.67
N PRO A 113 11.13 4.61 16.59
CA PRO A 113 12.48 4.07 16.51
C PRO A 113 12.73 3.12 17.67
N GLY A 114 13.12 1.87 17.38
CA GLY A 114 13.26 0.83 18.39
C GLY A 114 12.97 -0.56 17.83
N SER A 115 12.59 -1.48 18.72
CA SER A 115 12.38 -2.90 18.39
C SER A 115 11.29 -3.10 17.35
N GLU A 116 10.15 -2.43 17.45
CA GLU A 116 9.03 -2.63 16.51
C GLU A 116 9.39 -2.24 15.07
N LEU A 117 10.03 -1.08 14.89
CA LEU A 117 10.50 -0.66 13.57
C LEU A 117 11.61 -1.60 13.06
N LYS A 118 12.53 -2.00 13.95
CA LYS A 118 13.59 -2.94 13.60
C LYS A 118 13.01 -4.29 13.15
N GLU A 119 12.03 -4.84 13.85
CA GLU A 119 11.36 -6.10 13.50
C GLU A 119 10.76 -6.04 12.10
N LYS A 120 10.16 -4.91 11.70
CA LYS A 120 9.65 -4.73 10.34
C LYS A 120 10.76 -4.61 9.30
N TRP A 121 11.85 -3.91 9.62
CA TRP A 121 12.97 -3.72 8.71
C TRP A 121 13.84 -4.97 8.57
N ASP A 122 13.91 -5.82 9.59
CA ASP A 122 14.61 -7.11 9.54
C ASP A 122 13.94 -8.12 8.57
N LEU A 123 12.69 -7.87 8.15
CA LEU A 123 12.01 -8.68 7.12
C LEU A 123 12.44 -8.32 5.69
N ILE A 124 13.17 -7.22 5.49
CA ILE A 124 13.67 -6.79 4.19
C ILE A 124 14.88 -7.68 3.83
N PRO A 125 14.84 -8.44 2.70
CA PRO A 125 15.91 -9.36 2.30
C PRO A 125 17.26 -8.71 1.97
#